data_AF-A0A964EPG0-F1
#
_entry.id   AF-A0A964EPG0-F1
#
_cell.length_a   1.000
_cell.length_b   1.000
_cell.length_c   1.000
_cell.angle_alpha   90.00
_cell.angle_beta   90.00
_cell.angle_gamma   90.00
#
_symmetry.space_group_name_H-M   'P 1'
#
loop_
_entity.id
_entity.type
_entity.pdbx_description
1 polymer ?
#
loop_
_entity_poly.entity_id
_entity_poly.type
_entity_poly.pdbx_seq_one_letter_code
_entity_poly.pdbx_strand_id
1 'polypeptide(L)'
;MLARYRLVRGRRPPDDPLPAGARIDVRMHTRHVLAPKRDMVERYLAAASDEAWERFRSDYLALLEQRFQNDPGPFTSLADRARDTDVYLGCSCPTARNPDVSRCHTVAALEFMRSRFPDLDIQMPPGTS
;
A
#
# COMPACT_ATOMS: atom_id res chain seq x y z
N MET A 1 -2.85 -10.55 -10.67
CA MET A 1 -3.20 -9.15 -10.35
C MET A 1 -2.53 -8.67 -9.06
N LEU A 2 -2.19 -7.38 -8.93
CA LEU A 2 -1.81 -6.74 -7.66
C LEU A 2 -2.88 -5.75 -7.19
N ALA A 3 -3.38 -5.93 -5.97
CA ALA A 3 -4.41 -5.06 -5.39
C ALA A 3 -4.12 -4.77 -3.91
N ARG A 4 -4.97 -3.98 -3.26
CA ARG A 4 -4.96 -3.83 -1.80
C ARG A 4 -6.12 -4.58 -1.16
N TYR A 5 -5.98 -4.88 0.13
CA TYR A 5 -7.09 -5.31 0.97
C TYR A 5 -7.00 -4.68 2.36
N ARG A 6 -8.13 -4.64 3.06
CA ARG A 6 -8.20 -4.17 4.44
C ARG A 6 -7.81 -5.30 5.39
N LEU A 7 -6.77 -5.07 6.20
CA LEU A 7 -6.48 -5.89 7.37
C LEU A 7 -7.46 -5.52 8.50
N VAL A 8 -8.40 -6.42 8.77
CA VAL A 8 -9.35 -6.30 9.90
C VAL A 8 -8.78 -7.03 11.12
N ARG A 9 -8.87 -6.40 12.30
CA ARG A 9 -8.62 -7.07 13.59
C ARG A 9 -9.94 -7.65 14.11
N GLY A 10 -9.91 -8.90 14.57
CA GLY A 10 -11.10 -9.57 15.09
C GLY A 10 -12.00 -10.13 13.98
N ARG A 11 -13.32 -10.08 14.20
CA ARG A 11 -14.30 -10.63 13.26
C ARG A 11 -14.38 -9.77 12.00
N ARG A 12 -14.12 -10.39 10.85
CA ARG A 12 -14.26 -9.77 9.54
C ARG A 12 -15.75 -9.53 9.21
N PRO A 13 -16.13 -8.35 8.69
CA PRO A 13 -17.48 -8.10 8.21
C PRO A 13 -17.86 -9.09 7.08
N PRO A 14 -19.12 -9.58 7.02
CA PRO A 14 -19.55 -10.49 5.95
C PRO A 14 -19.44 -9.90 4.54
N ASP A 15 -19.54 -8.58 4.42
CA ASP A 15 -19.46 -7.78 3.20
C ASP A 15 -18.02 -7.43 2.76
N ASP A 16 -17.01 -7.78 3.57
CA ASP A 16 -15.58 -7.62 3.24
C ASP A 16 -14.88 -8.97 3.38
N PRO A 17 -15.21 -9.99 2.55
CA PRO A 17 -14.59 -11.31 2.64
C PRO A 17 -13.08 -11.23 2.39
N LEU A 18 -12.34 -12.21 2.90
CA LEU A 18 -10.91 -12.31 2.61
C LEU A 18 -10.73 -12.61 1.12
N PRO A 19 -9.85 -11.88 0.42
CA PRO A 19 -9.56 -12.20 -0.97
C PRO A 19 -8.86 -13.56 -1.08
N ALA A 20 -9.17 -14.29 -2.14
CA ALA A 20 -8.47 -15.51 -2.51
C ALA A 20 -7.15 -15.12 -3.18
N GLY A 21 -6.01 -15.53 -2.60
CA GLY A 21 -4.69 -15.22 -3.13
C GLY A 21 -3.64 -14.97 -2.05
N ALA A 22 -2.47 -14.53 -2.50
CA ALA A 22 -1.36 -14.19 -1.62
C ALA A 22 -1.63 -12.86 -0.90
N ARG A 23 -1.61 -12.88 0.43
CA ARG A 23 -1.84 -11.69 1.25
C ARG A 23 -0.53 -11.27 1.91
N ILE A 24 -0.11 -10.04 1.66
CA ILE A 24 1.17 -9.51 2.15
C ILE A 24 0.89 -8.37 3.11
N ASP A 25 1.37 -8.46 4.34
CA ASP A 25 1.30 -7.35 5.29
C ASP A 25 2.38 -6.32 4.97
N VAL A 26 1.96 -5.08 4.70
CA VAL A 26 2.86 -3.96 4.40
C VAL A 26 2.71 -2.82 5.39
N ARG A 27 2.22 -3.10 6.60
CA ARG A 27 2.15 -2.10 7.67
C ARG A 27 3.54 -1.64 8.10
N MET A 28 3.61 -0.46 8.72
CA MET A 28 4.85 0.23 9.14
C MET A 28 5.78 -0.55 10.10
N HIS A 29 5.32 -1.67 10.66
CA HIS A 29 6.13 -2.52 11.54
C HIS A 29 6.79 -3.70 10.80
N THR A 30 6.48 -3.87 9.52
CA THR A 30 7.05 -4.93 8.68
C THR A 30 8.34 -4.47 8.02
N ARG A 31 9.13 -5.44 7.51
CA ARG A 31 10.35 -5.17 6.74
C ARG A 31 10.10 -5.21 5.23
N HIS A 32 8.84 -5.19 4.79
CA HIS A 32 8.50 -5.28 3.38
C HIS A 32 9.01 -4.05 2.61
N VAL A 33 9.39 -4.22 1.34
CA VAL A 33 9.95 -3.14 0.53
C VAL A 33 8.97 -1.98 0.31
N LEU A 34 7.66 -2.28 0.35
CA LEU A 34 6.56 -1.31 0.30
C LEU A 34 6.08 -0.83 1.69
N ALA A 35 6.78 -1.16 2.78
CA ALA A 35 6.38 -0.68 4.11
C ALA A 35 6.86 0.78 4.32
N PRO A 36 5.99 1.71 4.74
CA PRO A 36 6.42 3.07 5.07
C PRO A 36 7.26 3.05 6.34
N LYS A 37 8.07 4.09 6.57
CA LYS A 37 8.74 4.25 7.87
C LYS A 37 7.70 4.62 8.92
N ARG A 38 7.93 4.17 10.15
CA ARG A 38 7.01 4.39 11.28
C ARG A 38 6.79 5.87 11.58
N ASP A 39 7.88 6.63 11.66
CA ASP A 39 7.88 8.08 11.93
C ASP A 39 7.09 8.86 10.87
N MET A 40 7.11 8.45 9.61
CA MET A 40 6.28 9.06 8.57
C MET A 40 4.79 8.89 8.85
N VAL A 41 4.38 7.67 9.19
CA VAL A 41 2.98 7.35 9.49
C VAL A 41 2.53 8.05 10.77
N GLU A 42 3.36 8.02 11.82
CA GLU A 42 3.06 8.68 13.09
C GLU A 42 2.90 10.19 12.93
N ARG A 43 3.79 10.85 12.18
CA ARG A 43 3.68 12.28 11.87
C ARG A 43 2.39 12.61 11.13
N TYR A 44 2.02 11.81 10.12
CA TYR A 44 0.78 12.02 9.38
C TYR A 44 -0.46 11.83 10.28
N LEU A 45 -0.51 10.75 11.05
CA LEU A 45 -1.67 10.43 11.89
C LEU A 45 -1.82 11.32 13.13
N ALA A 46 -0.78 12.07 13.51
CA ALA A 46 -0.84 13.03 14.63
C ALA A 46 -1.69 14.26 14.30
N ALA A 47 -1.71 14.68 13.03
CA ALA A 47 -2.46 15.84 12.56
C ALA A 47 -2.85 15.64 11.08
N ALA A 48 -3.74 14.68 10.81
CA ALA A 48 -4.13 14.34 9.46
C ALA A 48 -4.91 15.48 8.80
N SER A 49 -4.34 16.03 7.73
CA SER A 49 -4.93 17.02 6.83
C SER A 49 -4.56 16.69 5.38
N ASP A 50 -5.02 17.50 4.43
CA ASP A 50 -4.67 17.39 3.01
C ASP A 50 -3.17 17.67 2.81
N GLU A 51 -2.66 18.73 3.45
CA GLU A 51 -1.25 19.10 3.40
C GLU A 51 -0.35 18.04 4.05
N ALA A 52 -0.79 17.48 5.19
CA ALA A 52 -0.08 16.41 5.86
C ALA A 52 -0.06 15.13 5.01
N TRP A 53 -1.14 14.85 4.28
CA TRP A 53 -1.22 13.74 3.34
C TRP A 53 -0.27 13.93 2.16
N GLU A 54 -0.29 15.08 1.48
CA GLU A 54 0.58 15.33 0.34
C GLU A 54 2.06 15.26 0.72
N ARG A 55 2.42 15.79 1.90
CA ARG A 55 3.77 15.62 2.45
C ARG A 55 4.10 14.15 2.70
N PHE A 56 3.22 13.40 3.34
CA PHE A 56 3.44 11.97 3.59
C PHE A 56 3.60 11.19 2.28
N ARG A 57 2.72 11.43 1.30
CA ARG A 57 2.73 10.77 -0.01
C ARG A 57 4.04 11.06 -0.74
N SER A 58 4.47 12.33 -0.78
CA SER A 58 5.73 12.75 -1.40
C SER A 58 6.94 12.06 -0.76
N ASP A 59 7.07 12.15 0.57
CA ASP A 59 8.15 11.49 1.33
C ASP A 59 8.15 9.98 1.07
N TYR A 60 6.96 9.37 0.99
CA TYR A 60 6.79 7.93 0.82
C TYR A 60 7.17 7.45 -0.58
N LEU A 61 6.75 8.16 -1.62
CA LEU A 61 7.14 7.85 -2.99
C LEU A 61 8.66 8.05 -3.19
N ALA A 62 9.25 9.09 -2.59
CA ALA A 62 10.71 9.28 -2.61
C ALA A 62 11.45 8.13 -1.90
N LEU A 63 10.91 7.60 -0.80
CA LEU A 63 11.46 6.43 -0.13
C LEU A 63 11.38 5.18 -1.01
N LEU A 64 10.25 4.94 -1.69
CA LEU A 64 10.11 3.81 -2.59
C LEU A 64 11.07 3.93 -3.78
N GLU A 65 11.22 5.14 -4.32
CA GLU A 65 12.17 5.42 -5.38
C GLU A 65 13.60 5.09 -4.97
N GLN A 66 14.04 5.59 -3.82
CA GLN A 66 15.36 5.31 -3.28
C GLN A 66 15.58 3.81 -3.12
N ARG A 67 14.59 3.08 -2.59
CA ARG A 67 14.67 1.62 -2.43
C ARG A 67 14.77 0.91 -3.77
N PHE A 68 13.97 1.32 -4.75
CA PHE A 68 13.95 0.73 -6.08
C PHE A 68 15.28 0.96 -6.82
N GLN A 69 15.86 2.15 -6.70
CA GLN A 69 17.17 2.46 -7.29
C GLN A 69 18.30 1.66 -6.64
N ASN A 70 18.23 1.47 -5.32
CA ASN A 70 19.24 0.70 -4.59
C ASN A 70 19.14 -0.80 -4.88
N ASP A 71 17.93 -1.35 -4.91
CA ASP A 71 17.67 -2.75 -5.22
C ASP A 71 16.25 -2.91 -5.82
N PRO A 72 16.13 -3.02 -7.16
CA PRO A 72 14.84 -3.26 -7.79
C PRO A 72 14.35 -4.70 -7.60
N GLY A 73 15.22 -5.64 -7.19
CA GLY A 73 14.92 -7.07 -7.12
C GLY A 73 13.65 -7.42 -6.34
N PRO A 74 13.47 -6.94 -5.09
CA PRO A 74 12.27 -7.19 -4.31
C PRO A 74 10.98 -6.65 -4.95
N PHE A 75 11.05 -5.54 -5.69
CA PHE A 75 9.91 -4.97 -6.40
C PHE A 75 9.56 -5.81 -7.62
N THR A 76 10.57 -6.22 -8.40
CA THR A 76 10.39 -7.12 -9.54
C THR A 76 9.83 -8.47 -9.10
N SER A 77 10.35 -9.05 -8.01
CA SER A 77 9.82 -10.31 -7.44
C SER A 77 8.36 -10.19 -7.02
N LEU A 78 7.94 -9.04 -6.49
CA LEU A 78 6.54 -8.77 -6.18
C LEU A 78 5.70 -8.68 -7.46
N ALA A 79 6.19 -7.98 -8.48
CA ALA A 79 5.52 -7.85 -9.77
C ALA A 79 5.36 -9.21 -10.46
N ASP A 80 6.42 -10.01 -10.53
CA ASP A 80 6.39 -11.36 -11.11
C ASP A 80 5.39 -12.25 -10.38
N ARG A 81 5.42 -12.26 -9.05
CA ARG A 81 4.42 -12.99 -8.26
C ARG A 81 2.99 -12.54 -8.58
N ALA A 82 2.78 -11.24 -8.77
CA ALA A 82 1.49 -10.67 -9.11
C ALA A 82 1.06 -10.93 -10.56
N ARG A 83 1.98 -11.32 -11.47
CA ARG A 83 1.64 -11.84 -12.80
C ARG A 83 1.13 -13.28 -12.73
N ASP A 84 1.71 -14.08 -11.85
CA ASP A 84 1.37 -15.50 -11.71
C ASP A 84 0.13 -15.76 -10.84
N THR A 85 -0.07 -14.95 -9.80
CA THR A 85 -1.17 -15.12 -8.85
C THR A 85 -1.67 -13.80 -8.33
N ASP A 86 -2.87 -13.78 -7.76
CA ASP A 86 -3.42 -12.58 -7.16
C ASP A 86 -2.71 -12.26 -5.84
N VAL A 87 -2.17 -11.04 -5.76
CA VAL A 87 -1.44 -10.53 -4.61
C VAL A 87 -2.18 -9.33 -4.03
N TYR A 88 -2.38 -9.36 -2.71
CA TYR A 88 -3.11 -8.34 -1.97
C TYR A 88 -2.23 -7.69 -0.90
N LEU A 89 -1.98 -6.40 -1.06
CA LEU A 89 -1.27 -5.56 -0.10
C LEU A 89 -2.17 -5.19 1.07
N GLY A 90 -1.80 -5.62 2.26
CA GLY A 90 -2.57 -5.43 3.49
C GLY A 90 -2.16 -4.19 4.24
N CYS A 91 -3.16 -3.34 4.53
CA CYS A 91 -3.04 -2.26 5.51
C CYS A 91 -4.32 -2.18 6.36
N SER A 92 -4.21 -1.64 7.57
CA SER A 92 -5.36 -1.48 8.47
C SER A 92 -6.27 -0.29 8.10
N CYS A 93 -5.84 0.60 7.19
CA CYS A 93 -6.69 1.69 6.71
C CYS A 93 -7.88 1.15 5.88
N PRO A 94 -9.06 1.78 5.97
CA PRO A 94 -9.36 3.00 6.74
C PRO A 94 -9.48 2.75 8.26
N THR A 95 -9.18 3.80 9.03
CA THR A 95 -9.28 3.85 10.51
C THR A 95 -9.94 5.15 10.96
N ALA A 96 -10.29 5.29 12.25
CA ALA A 96 -10.84 6.54 12.77
C ALA A 96 -9.92 7.76 12.56
N ARG A 97 -8.59 7.57 12.57
CA ARG A 97 -7.60 8.65 12.35
C ARG A 97 -7.23 8.85 10.87
N ASN A 98 -7.63 7.93 10.00
CA ASN A 98 -7.46 8.03 8.56
C ASN A 98 -8.65 7.32 7.88
N PRO A 99 -9.81 7.99 7.83
CA PRO A 99 -11.04 7.38 7.34
C PRO A 99 -11.05 7.26 5.82
N ASP A 100 -10.26 8.09 5.13
CA ASP A 100 -10.16 8.12 3.67
C ASP A 100 -9.13 7.08 3.19
N VAL A 101 -9.62 6.07 2.47
CA VAL A 101 -8.79 4.99 1.95
C VAL A 101 -7.86 5.45 0.83
N SER A 102 -8.21 6.52 0.11
CA SER A 102 -7.35 7.11 -0.92
C SER A 102 -6.04 7.63 -0.33
N ARG A 103 -6.07 8.04 0.94
CA ARG A 103 -4.94 8.53 1.72
C ARG A 103 -4.19 7.41 2.45
N CYS A 104 -4.14 6.22 1.85
CA CYS A 104 -3.41 5.09 2.39
C CYS A 104 -2.10 4.87 1.64
N HIS A 105 -1.03 4.55 2.36
CA HIS A 105 0.25 4.23 1.73
C HIS A 105 0.17 3.06 0.74
N THR A 106 -0.77 2.12 0.90
CA THR A 106 -0.96 1.05 -0.09
C THR A 106 -1.49 1.57 -1.41
N VAL A 107 -2.28 2.65 -1.42
CA VAL A 107 -2.72 3.29 -2.67
C VAL A 107 -1.53 3.91 -3.38
N ALA A 108 -0.74 4.72 -2.67
CA ALA A 108 0.50 5.28 -3.21
C ALA A 108 1.50 4.20 -3.66
N ALA A 109 1.55 3.05 -2.96
CA ALA A 109 2.38 1.91 -3.36
C ALA A 109 1.91 1.28 -4.67
N LEU A 110 0.59 1.12 -4.86
CA LEU A 110 0.03 0.62 -6.12
C LEU A 110 0.29 1.59 -7.27
N GLU A 111 0.16 2.91 -7.04
CA GLU A 111 0.54 3.93 -8.03
C GLU A 111 2.02 3.81 -8.44
N PHE A 112 2.90 3.66 -7.45
CA PHE A 112 4.33 3.46 -7.69
C PHE A 112 4.59 2.19 -8.51
N MET A 113 3.98 1.06 -8.14
CA MET A 113 4.11 -0.19 -8.90
C MET A 113 3.58 -0.05 -10.32
N ARG A 114 2.45 0.64 -10.52
CA ARG A 114 1.87 0.90 -11.85
C ARG A 114 2.77 1.74 -12.73
N SER A 115 3.46 2.72 -12.15
CA SER A 115 4.44 3.52 -12.88
C SER A 115 5.69 2.73 -13.28
N ARG A 116 6.09 1.73 -12.50
CA ARG A 116 7.34 0.96 -12.73
C ARG A 116 7.12 -0.30 -13.56
N PHE A 117 5.94 -0.87 -13.50
CA PHE A 117 5.54 -2.09 -14.19
C PHE A 117 4.23 -1.82 -14.95
N PRO A 118 4.27 -1.10 -16.09
CA PRO A 118 3.08 -0.65 -16.80
C PRO A 118 2.26 -1.80 -17.42
N ASP A 119 2.85 -2.97 -17.56
CA ASP A 119 2.22 -4.21 -18.02
C ASP A 119 1.57 -5.02 -16.88
N LEU A 120 1.83 -4.65 -15.62
CA LEU A 120 1.28 -5.34 -14.46
C LEU A 120 -0.18 -4.94 -14.25
N ASP A 121 -1.06 -5.93 -14.19
CA ASP A 121 -2.46 -5.72 -13.81
C ASP A 121 -2.56 -5.27 -12.34
N ILE A 122 -2.91 -4.00 -12.14
CA ILE A 122 -3.04 -3.36 -10.84
C ILE A 122 -4.46 -2.83 -10.64
N GLN A 123 -5.12 -3.33 -9.60
CA GLN A 123 -6.45 -2.88 -9.23
C GLN A 123 -6.38 -1.82 -8.11
N MET A 124 -6.74 -0.59 -8.48
CA MET A 124 -6.90 0.52 -7.53
C MET A 124 -8.21 0.35 -6.73
N PRO A 125 -8.27 0.78 -5.45
CA PRO A 125 -9.54 0.81 -4.72
C PRO A 125 -10.54 1.77 -5.38
N PRO A 126 -11.85 1.56 -5.19
CA PRO A 126 -12.86 2.48 -5.71
C PRO A 126 -12.68 3.89 -5.13
N GLY A 127 -12.87 4.91 -5.97
CA GLY A 127 -12.75 6.32 -5.57
C GLY A 127 -11.33 6.90 -5.59
N THR A 128 -10.32 6.14 -6.06
CA THR A 128 -8.98 6.65 -6.32
C THR A 128 -8.74 6.72 -7.83
N SER A 129 -9.01 7.89 -8.40
CA SER A 129 -8.87 8.18 -9.84
C SER A 129 -7.51 8.78 -10.13
#